data_AF-A0A1Q7MNA2-F1
#
_entry.id   AF-A0A1Q7MNA2-F1
#
_cell.length_a   1.000
_cell.length_b   1.000
_cell.length_c   1.000
_cell.angle_alpha   90.00
_cell.angle_beta   90.00
_cell.angle_gamma   90.00
#
_symmetry.space_group_name_H-M   'P 1'
#
loop_
_entity.id
_entity.type
_entity.pdbx_description
1 polymer ?
#
loop_
_entity_poly.entity_id
_entity_poly.type
_entity_poly.pdbx_seq_one_letter_code
_entity_poly.pdbx_strand_id
1 'polypeptide(L)' 'MAGELRIRVRYKKYATPWFDYLIVSKKEMKQMLVGTGWKVKRFVSSKGPVHVGIIEKISKL' A
#
# COMPACT_ATOMS: atom_id res chain seq x y z
N MET A 1 6.00 14.04 -0.95
CA MET A 1 4.81 14.41 -0.15
C MET A 1 4.50 13.21 0.72
N ALA A 2 4.42 13.39 2.04
CA ALA A 2 4.19 12.30 2.98
C ALA A 2 2.86 11.59 2.66
N GLY A 3 2.93 10.29 2.35
CA GLY A 3 1.81 9.49 1.84
C GLY A 3 0.90 8.91 2.92
N GLU A 4 1.09 9.26 4.18
CA GLU A 4 0.25 8.78 5.28
C GLU A 4 -0.90 9.76 5.54
N LEU A 5 -2.13 9.25 5.44
CA LEU A 5 -3.35 10.01 5.64
C LEU A 5 -4.16 9.38 6.77
N ARG A 6 -4.81 10.21 7.58
CA ARG A 6 -5.85 9.75 8.51
C ARG A 6 -7.21 10.12 7.96
N ILE A 7 -8.01 9.13 7.57
CA ILE A 7 -9.27 9.32 6.85
C ILE A 7 -10.44 8.63 7.55
N ARG A 8 -11.65 9.08 7.24
CA ARG A 8 -12.91 8.38 7.57
C ARG A 8 -13.91 8.63 6.46
N VAL A 9 -14.84 7.70 6.27
CA VAL A 9 -15.93 7.84 5.31
C VAL A 9 -17.16 8.38 6.02
N ARG A 10 -17.86 9.34 5.41
CA ARG A 10 -19.08 9.94 5.94
C ARG A 10 -20.18 9.94 4.89
N TYR A 11 -21.42 9.69 5.31
CA TYR A 11 -22.62 9.85 4.48
C TYR A 11 -23.80 10.31 5.34
N LYS A 12 -24.31 11.52 5.10
CA LYS A 12 -25.33 12.18 5.94
C LYS A 12 -24.93 12.13 7.42
N LYS A 13 -25.70 11.43 8.26
CA LYS A 13 -25.45 11.26 9.70
C LYS A 13 -24.52 10.09 10.05
N TYR A 14 -24.13 9.28 9.07
CA TYR A 14 -23.28 8.11 9.28
C TYR A 14 -21.81 8.46 9.09
N ALA A 15 -20.96 7.90 9.93
CA ALA A 15 -19.50 8.02 9.83
C ALA A 15 -18.84 6.71 10.26
N THR A 16 -17.78 6.31 9.54
CA THR A 16 -16.89 5.24 10.00
C THR A 16 -15.99 5.75 11.12
N PRO A 17 -15.37 4.85 11.91
CA PRO A 17 -14.18 5.20 12.67
C PRO A 17 -13.10 5.81 11.76
N TRP A 18 -12.21 6.59 12.37
CA TRP A 18 -10.99 7.03 11.72
C TRP A 18 -10.06 5.83 11.49
N PHE A 19 -9.38 5.83 10.34
CA PHE A 19 -8.35 4.84 10.02
C PHE A 19 -7.21 5.50 9.25
N ASP A 20 -6.04 4.88 9.35
CA ASP A 20 -4.84 5.34 8.66
C ASP A 20 -4.76 4.67 7.29
N TYR A 21 -4.40 5.47 6.29
CA TYR A 21 -4.34 5.08 4.90
C TYR A 21 -3.00 5.52 4.32
N LEU A 22 -2.20 4.54 3.91
CA LEU A 22 -0.86 4.77 3.40
C LEU A 22 -0.86 4.70 1.87
N ILE A 23 -0.57 5.84 1.24
CA ILE A 23 -0.29 5.96 -0.19
C ILE A 23 1.20 5.74 -0.39
N VAL A 24 1.53 4.69 -1.15
CA VAL A 24 2.92 4.26 -1.36
C VAL A 24 3.18 4.16 -2.85
N SER A 25 4.28 4.74 -3.33
CA SER A 25 4.77 4.52 -4.68
C SER A 25 5.36 3.10 -4.85
N LYS A 26 5.48 2.63 -6.10
CA LYS A 26 6.16 1.35 -6.39
C LYS A 26 7.58 1.28 -5.82
N LYS A 27 8.27 2.43 -5.72
CA LYS A 27 9.64 2.52 -5.17
C LYS A 27 9.63 2.37 -3.65
N GLU A 28 8.78 3.13 -2.97
CA GLU A 28 8.64 3.06 -1.52
C GLU A 28 8.15 1.68 -1.08
N MET A 29 7.24 1.04 -1.83
CA MET A 29 6.78 -0.31 -1.52
C MET A 29 7.92 -1.33 -1.54
N LYS A 30 8.87 -1.21 -2.48
CA LYS A 30 10.07 -2.06 -2.48
C LYS A 30 10.95 -1.79 -1.26
N GLN A 31 11.12 -0.53 -0.87
CA GLN A 31 11.92 -0.14 0.29
C GLN A 31 11.32 -0.64 1.61
N MET A 32 9.99 -0.55 1.77
CA MET A 32 9.28 -1.02 2.96
C MET A 32 9.40 -2.54 3.18
N LEU A 33 9.60 -3.32 2.12
CA LEU A 33 9.75 -4.77 2.23
C LEU A 33 11.18 -5.21 2.57
N VAL A 34 12.18 -4.31 2.50
CA VAL A 34 13.56 -4.64 2.87
C VAL A 34 13.61 -5.09 4.33
N GLY A 35 14.25 -6.23 4.59
CA GLY A 35 14.37 -6.81 5.94
C GLY A 35 13.12 -7.55 6.45
N THR A 36 11.99 -7.51 5.72
CA THR A 36 10.75 -8.18 6.15
C THR A 36 10.68 -9.68 5.80
N GLY A 37 11.62 -10.17 4.99
CA GLY A 37 11.56 -11.52 4.42
C GLY A 37 10.62 -11.65 3.22
N TRP A 38 10.07 -10.54 2.73
CA TRP A 38 9.24 -10.46 1.52
C TRP A 38 9.92 -9.61 0.46
N LYS A 39 9.58 -9.85 -0.81
CA LYS A 39 10.00 -9.02 -1.94
C LYS A 39 8.84 -8.80 -2.90
N VAL A 40 8.87 -7.69 -3.64
CA VAL A 40 7.93 -7.49 -4.75
C VAL A 40 8.28 -8.46 -5.87
N LYS A 41 7.31 -9.29 -6.27
CA LYS A 41 7.40 -10.15 -7.45
C LYS A 41 7.12 -9.36 -8.72
N ARG A 42 5.99 -8.67 -8.77
CA ARG A 42 5.62 -7.79 -9.89
C ARG A 42 4.53 -6.79 -9.49
N PHE A 43 4.40 -5.74 -10.31
CA PHE A 43 3.29 -4.81 -10.24
C PHE A 43 2.33 -5.02 -11.40
N VAL A 44 1.03 -4.96 -11.12
CA VAL A 44 -0.02 -4.83 -12.13
C VAL A 44 -0.42 -3.36 -12.16
N SER A 45 -0.15 -2.69 -13.28
CA SER A 45 -0.51 -1.29 -13.46
C SER A 45 -1.96 -1.17 -13.93
N SER A 46 -2.68 -0.16 -13.46
CA SER A 46 -3.92 0.28 -14.09
C SER A 46 -3.64 1.42 -15.08
N LYS A 47 -4.65 1.85 -15.85
CA LYS A 47 -4.56 3.08 -16.65
C LYS A 47 -4.49 4.35 -15.78
N GLY A 48 -4.77 4.25 -14.48
CA GLY A 48 -4.75 5.36 -13.53
C GLY A 48 -3.58 5.28 -12.53
N PRO A 49 -3.61 6.11 -11.47
CA PRO A 49 -2.52 6.19 -10.48
C PRO A 49 -2.43 4.94 -9.59
N VAL A 50 -3.45 4.09 -9.59
CA VAL A 50 -3.54 2.87 -8.77
C VAL A 50 -2.75 1.73 -9.40
N HIS A 51 -2.10 0.94 -8.56
CA HIS A 51 -1.42 -0.29 -8.95
C HIS A 51 -1.68 -1.38 -7.91
N VAL A 52 -1.50 -2.64 -8.32
CA VAL A 52 -1.50 -3.79 -7.42
C VAL A 52 -0.08 -4.33 -7.33
N GLY A 53 0.44 -4.49 -6.11
CA GLY A 53 1.71 -5.16 -5.85
C GLY A 53 1.50 -6.62 -5.49
N ILE A 54 2.12 -7.54 -6.24
CA ILE A 54 2.19 -8.96 -5.87
C ILE A 54 3.52 -9.18 -5.17
N ILE A 55 3.48 -9.62 -3.91
CA ILE A 55 4.68 -9.93 -3.10
C ILE A 55 4.84 -11.43 -2.93
N GLU A 56 6.08 -11.87 -2.75
CA GLU A 56 6.41 -13.26 -2.45
C GLU A 56 7.43 -13.34 -1.31
N LYS A 57 7.36 -14.43 -0.54
CA LYS A 57 8.30 -14.69 0.54
C LYS A 57 9.65 -15.04 -0.06
N ILE A 58 10.72 -14.51 0.52
CA ILE A 58 12.08 -14.90 0.17
C ILE A 58 12.27 -16.30 0.78
N SER A 59 12.21 -17.35 -0.06
CA SER A 59 12.56 -18.70 0.39
C SER A 59 14.03 -18.73 0.78
N LYS A 60 14.33 -19.23 1.97
CA LYS A 60 15.70 -19.64 2.29
C LYS A 60 16.00 -20.89 1.47
N LEU A 61 17.02 -20.82 0.62
CA LEU A 61 17.77 -22.00 0.21
C LEU A 61 18.59 -22.49 1.40
#